data_AF-A0A7Z0MQA8-F1
#
_entry.id   AF-A0A7Z0MQA8-F1
#
_cell.length_a   1.000
_cell.length_b   1.000
_cell.length_c   1.000
_cell.angle_alpha   90.00
_cell.angle_beta   90.00
_cell.angle_gamma   90.00
#
_symmetry.space_group_name_H-M   'P 1'
#
loop_
_entity.id
_entity.type
_entity.pdbx_description
1 polymer ?
#
loop_
_entity_poly.entity_id
_entity_poly.type
_entity_poly.pdbx_seq_one_letter_code
_entity_poly.pdbx_strand_id
1 'polypeptide(L)'
;KSFKQHLDKVSFIGKPYQYQLLMEPQTKKWVFALDMPAVFEWPLHENGNHQLLTSEQPGKRAEYTITSYAQYNTGYIAKAELSDNLQLPKRNEGRIDKLVRQLGGFDAPAEVFIKNVFAHFRNNDFFYTLMPPLMGEKPIETFLFDARAGFCGHYASAFVYLMRVAEIPARIVSGYQGGIFNETGGFIEVRQANAHAWAEVWIADSQ
;
A
#
# COMPACT_ATOMS: atom_id res chain seq x y z
N LYS A 1 4.74 4.53 -36.38
CA LYS A 1 4.86 3.05 -36.35
C LYS A 1 4.19 2.57 -35.05
N SER A 2 3.07 1.85 -35.21
CA SER A 2 2.15 1.25 -34.22
C SER A 2 2.39 1.52 -32.72
N PHE A 3 1.64 2.48 -32.15
CA PHE A 3 1.43 2.65 -30.69
C PHE A 3 0.15 1.90 -30.26
N LYS A 4 0.04 0.62 -30.60
CA LYS A 4 -1.06 -0.24 -30.14
C LYS A 4 -0.52 -1.64 -29.81
N GLN A 5 -0.92 -2.13 -28.62
CA GLN A 5 -0.66 -3.45 -28.03
C GLN A 5 0.79 -3.56 -27.52
N HIS A 6 1.14 -3.43 -26.24
CA HIS A 6 0.53 -4.00 -25.04
C HIS A 6 0.88 -3.07 -23.87
N LEU A 7 -0.10 -2.43 -23.26
CA LEU A 7 0.02 -2.09 -21.84
C LEU A 7 -0.22 -3.44 -21.18
N ASP A 8 0.84 -4.06 -20.66
CA ASP A 8 0.75 -5.40 -20.10
C ASP A 8 -0.41 -5.43 -19.10
N LYS A 9 -1.37 -6.32 -19.37
CA LYS A 9 -2.41 -6.63 -18.40
C LYS A 9 -1.71 -7.28 -17.22
N VAL A 10 -2.23 -7.01 -16.02
CA VAL A 10 -1.82 -7.73 -14.81
C VAL A 10 -1.79 -9.23 -15.12
N SER A 11 -0.65 -9.85 -14.86
CA SER A 11 -0.50 -11.29 -14.96
C SER A 11 -0.61 -11.90 -13.57
N PHE A 12 -1.45 -12.93 -13.45
CA PHE A 12 -1.70 -13.61 -12.20
C PHE A 12 -0.90 -14.90 -12.14
N ILE A 13 -0.25 -15.15 -11.00
CA ILE A 13 0.60 -16.30 -10.78
C ILE A 13 0.07 -17.07 -9.56
N GLY A 14 0.18 -18.39 -9.59
CA GLY A 14 -0.15 -19.23 -8.44
C GLY A 14 -1.65 -19.46 -8.22
N LYS A 15 -2.00 -19.86 -7.00
CA LYS A 15 -3.35 -20.32 -6.66
C LYS A 15 -4.27 -19.12 -6.34
N PRO A 16 -5.49 -19.07 -6.93
CA PRO A 16 -6.47 -18.05 -6.56
C PRO A 16 -7.06 -18.27 -5.17
N TYR A 17 -7.46 -17.18 -4.54
CA TYR A 17 -8.31 -17.16 -3.35
C TYR A 17 -9.74 -16.81 -3.78
N GLN A 18 -10.65 -17.76 -3.65
CA GLN A 18 -12.08 -17.55 -3.89
C GLN A 18 -12.78 -17.40 -2.54
N TYR A 19 -13.53 -16.32 -2.37
CA TYR A 19 -14.19 -16.03 -1.09
C TYR A 19 -15.45 -15.18 -1.29
N GLN A 20 -16.31 -15.23 -0.28
CA GLN A 20 -17.45 -14.34 -0.13
C GLN A 20 -17.10 -13.29 0.92
N LEU A 21 -17.35 -12.03 0.59
CA LEU A 21 -17.24 -10.91 1.50
C LEU A 21 -18.65 -10.47 1.88
N LEU A 22 -18.97 -10.57 3.17
CA LEU A 22 -20.10 -9.87 3.75
C LEU A 22 -19.63 -8.55 4.35
N MET A 23 -20.09 -7.44 3.79
CA MET A 23 -19.66 -6.10 4.16
C MET A 23 -20.74 -5.37 4.94
N GLU A 24 -20.40 -4.88 6.14
CA GLU A 24 -21.29 -4.03 6.94
C GLU A 24 -21.53 -2.65 6.27
N PRO A 25 -22.66 -1.98 6.58
CA PRO A 25 -22.96 -0.66 6.06
C PRO A 25 -21.81 0.34 6.23
N GLN A 26 -21.46 1.04 5.14
CA GLN A 26 -20.51 2.15 5.13
C GLN A 26 -20.98 3.24 4.17
N THR A 27 -20.31 4.40 4.16
CA THR A 27 -20.64 5.53 3.26
C THR A 27 -19.72 5.66 2.05
N LYS A 28 -18.64 4.87 2.00
CA LYS A 28 -17.67 4.90 0.91
C LYS A 28 -18.03 3.85 -0.14
N LYS A 29 -17.59 4.09 -1.37
CA LYS A 29 -17.81 3.17 -2.50
C LYS A 29 -16.74 2.10 -2.66
N TRP A 30 -15.70 2.13 -1.83
CA TRP A 30 -14.61 1.14 -1.88
C TRP A 30 -15.08 -0.18 -1.26
N VAL A 31 -14.80 -1.29 -1.93
CA VAL A 31 -15.09 -2.64 -1.43
C VAL A 31 -13.76 -3.27 -1.04
N PHE A 32 -13.71 -3.91 0.13
CA PHE A 32 -12.49 -4.57 0.57
C PHE A 32 -12.25 -5.84 -0.24
N ALA A 33 -11.00 -6.16 -0.52
CA ALA A 33 -10.61 -7.39 -1.18
C ALA A 33 -9.19 -7.74 -0.74
N LEU A 34 -8.84 -9.03 -0.83
CA LEU A 34 -7.45 -9.41 -0.93
C LEU A 34 -6.88 -8.83 -2.21
N ASP A 35 -5.60 -8.49 -2.15
CA ASP A 35 -4.94 -7.77 -3.21
C ASP A 35 -5.01 -8.51 -4.56
N MET A 36 -5.15 -7.68 -5.59
CA MET A 36 -5.48 -7.97 -6.99
C MET A 36 -6.71 -8.87 -7.19
N PRO A 37 -7.92 -8.31 -6.99
CA PRO A 37 -9.16 -8.97 -7.38
C PRO A 37 -9.24 -9.13 -8.91
N ALA A 38 -9.33 -10.38 -9.37
CA ALA A 38 -9.30 -10.74 -10.79
C ALA A 38 -10.67 -11.11 -11.35
N VAL A 39 -11.55 -11.68 -10.51
CA VAL A 39 -12.91 -12.07 -10.89
C VAL A 39 -13.89 -11.50 -9.87
N PHE A 40 -14.80 -10.68 -10.37
CA PHE A 40 -15.90 -10.07 -9.64
C PHE A 40 -17.00 -9.72 -10.64
N GLU A 41 -18.23 -9.55 -10.16
CA GLU A 41 -19.39 -9.26 -11.00
C GLU A 41 -19.92 -7.85 -10.73
N TRP A 42 -20.78 -7.36 -11.62
CA TRP A 42 -21.56 -6.14 -11.36
C TRP A 42 -22.27 -6.26 -9.99
N PRO A 43 -22.26 -5.22 -9.14
CA PRO A 43 -21.95 -3.81 -9.41
C PRO A 43 -20.49 -3.39 -9.24
N LEU A 44 -19.58 -4.36 -9.09
CA LEU A 44 -18.17 -4.11 -8.82
C LEU A 44 -17.39 -3.72 -10.07
N HIS A 45 -16.44 -2.81 -9.89
CA HIS A 45 -15.48 -2.40 -10.91
C HIS A 45 -14.16 -1.99 -10.24
N GLU A 46 -13.07 -2.07 -10.99
CA GLU A 46 -11.74 -1.72 -10.52
C GLU A 46 -11.31 -0.36 -11.10
N ASN A 47 -10.57 0.43 -10.33
CA ASN A 47 -9.94 1.65 -10.83
C ASN A 47 -8.46 1.45 -11.21
N GLY A 48 -7.80 2.48 -11.72
CA GLY A 48 -6.38 2.41 -12.12
C GLY A 48 -5.38 2.19 -10.99
N ASN A 49 -5.81 2.20 -9.73
CA ASN A 49 -4.99 1.90 -8.55
C ASN A 49 -5.31 0.51 -7.98
N HIS A 50 -5.97 -0.36 -8.76
CA HIS A 50 -6.40 -1.69 -8.35
C HIS A 50 -7.36 -1.73 -7.16
N GLN A 51 -8.08 -0.64 -6.91
CA GLN A 51 -9.10 -0.59 -5.88
C GLN A 51 -10.43 -1.07 -6.43
N LEU A 52 -11.08 -1.97 -5.68
CA LEU A 52 -12.42 -2.44 -5.99
C LEU A 52 -13.47 -1.41 -5.51
N LEU A 53 -14.39 -1.08 -6.39
CA LEU A 53 -15.42 -0.05 -6.20
C LEU A 53 -16.80 -0.64 -6.50
N THR A 54 -17.83 -0.20 -5.79
CA THR A 54 -19.23 -0.50 -6.12
C THR A 54 -19.92 0.70 -6.77
N SER A 55 -20.77 0.41 -7.75
CA SER A 55 -21.67 1.41 -8.37
C SER A 55 -22.97 1.64 -7.58
N GLU A 56 -23.28 0.76 -6.64
CA GLU A 56 -24.49 0.86 -5.81
C GLU A 56 -24.36 1.92 -4.72
N GLN A 57 -25.49 2.27 -4.10
CA GLN A 57 -25.51 3.21 -2.98
C GLN A 57 -24.91 2.55 -1.73
N PRO A 58 -23.84 3.13 -1.16
CA PRO A 58 -23.28 2.64 0.08
C PRO A 58 -24.26 2.95 1.23
N GLY A 59 -24.35 2.07 2.24
CA GLY A 59 -25.17 2.28 3.45
C GLY A 59 -26.08 1.11 3.83
N LYS A 60 -26.00 0.00 3.09
CA LYS A 60 -26.63 -1.28 3.46
C LYS A 60 -25.56 -2.35 3.53
N ARG A 61 -25.89 -3.46 4.20
CA ARG A 61 -25.07 -4.66 4.15
C ARG A 61 -25.08 -5.21 2.73
N ALA A 62 -23.93 -5.62 2.23
CA ALA A 62 -23.76 -6.14 0.89
C ALA A 62 -22.89 -7.40 0.92
N GLU A 63 -23.16 -8.32 0.00
CA GLU A 63 -22.37 -9.54 -0.18
C GLU A 63 -21.74 -9.53 -1.57
N TYR A 64 -20.47 -9.92 -1.64
CA TYR A 64 -19.71 -9.98 -2.89
C TYR A 64 -18.96 -11.30 -2.98
N THR A 65 -19.02 -11.96 -4.13
CA THR A 65 -18.11 -13.08 -4.45
C THR A 65 -16.93 -12.54 -5.24
N ILE A 66 -15.72 -12.79 -4.75
CA ILE A 66 -14.49 -12.25 -5.31
C ILE A 66 -13.46 -13.38 -5.45
N THR A 67 -12.69 -13.36 -6.54
CA THR A 67 -11.47 -14.15 -6.68
C THR A 67 -10.27 -13.24 -6.79
N SER A 68 -9.30 -13.38 -5.89
CA SER A 68 -8.06 -12.59 -5.87
C SER A 68 -6.81 -13.47 -6.01
N TYR A 69 -5.70 -12.87 -6.42
CA TYR A 69 -4.39 -13.53 -6.52
C TYR A 69 -3.35 -12.79 -5.70
N ALA A 70 -2.71 -13.49 -4.75
CA ALA A 70 -1.67 -12.91 -3.92
C ALA A 70 -0.29 -12.80 -4.61
N GLN A 71 -0.13 -13.42 -5.78
CA GLN A 71 1.08 -13.34 -6.59
C GLN A 71 0.70 -12.88 -7.99
N TYR A 72 1.32 -11.80 -8.42
CA TYR A 72 0.98 -11.14 -9.66
C TYR A 72 2.15 -10.28 -10.12
N ASN A 73 2.13 -9.89 -11.39
CA ASN A 73 2.97 -8.85 -11.94
C ASN A 73 2.06 -7.83 -12.63
N THR A 74 2.09 -6.58 -12.14
CA THR A 74 1.28 -5.46 -12.66
C THR A 74 1.78 -4.95 -14.01
N GLY A 75 2.98 -5.37 -14.44
CA GLY A 75 3.64 -4.91 -15.65
C GLY A 75 4.17 -3.48 -15.52
N TYR A 76 4.15 -2.78 -16.65
CA TYR A 76 4.66 -1.42 -16.75
C TYR A 76 3.81 -0.40 -15.98
N ILE A 77 4.48 0.53 -15.30
CA ILE A 77 3.84 1.69 -14.70
C ILE A 77 3.51 2.75 -15.75
N ALA A 78 2.26 3.22 -15.76
CA ALA A 78 1.85 4.29 -16.67
C ALA A 78 2.47 5.64 -16.27
N LYS A 79 2.70 6.55 -17.23
CA LYS A 79 3.32 7.86 -16.95
C LYS A 79 2.58 8.68 -15.88
N ALA A 80 1.25 8.64 -15.87
CA ALA A 80 0.44 9.33 -14.87
C ALA A 80 0.64 8.71 -13.47
N GLU A 81 0.55 7.39 -13.36
CA GLU A 81 0.78 6.65 -12.12
C GLU A 81 2.21 6.86 -11.60
N LEU A 82 3.21 6.84 -12.48
CA LEU A 82 4.60 7.16 -12.16
C LEU A 82 4.72 8.56 -11.54
N SER A 83 4.09 9.56 -12.16
CA SER A 83 4.10 10.94 -11.65
C SER A 83 3.44 11.04 -10.27
N ASP A 84 2.30 10.40 -10.08
CA ASP A 84 1.56 10.42 -8.81
C ASP A 84 2.33 9.70 -7.69
N ASN A 85 3.00 8.60 -8.04
CA ASN A 85 3.77 7.78 -7.11
C ASN A 85 5.18 8.32 -6.83
N LEU A 86 5.62 9.38 -7.51
CA LEU A 86 6.87 10.11 -7.22
C LEU A 86 6.61 11.49 -6.59
N GLN A 87 5.36 11.93 -6.50
CA GLN A 87 5.04 13.29 -6.04
C GLN A 87 5.47 13.49 -4.58
N LEU A 88 6.19 14.60 -4.34
CA LEU A 88 6.57 15.10 -3.02
C LEU A 88 6.02 16.53 -2.83
N PRO A 89 5.53 16.90 -1.62
CA PRO A 89 5.00 18.24 -1.37
C PRO A 89 5.99 19.38 -1.67
N LYS A 90 7.27 19.16 -1.35
CA LYS A 90 8.42 20.00 -1.70
C LYS A 90 9.65 19.09 -1.87
N ARG A 91 10.59 19.45 -2.74
CA ARG A 91 11.88 18.75 -2.86
C ARG A 91 12.64 18.90 -1.54
N ASN A 92 13.07 17.79 -0.95
CA ASN A 92 13.73 17.82 0.35
C ASN A 92 15.18 18.23 0.26
N GLU A 93 15.57 19.12 1.16
CA GLU A 93 16.94 19.46 1.47
C GLU A 93 17.14 19.20 2.98
N GLY A 94 18.26 18.58 3.38
CA GLY A 94 18.59 18.38 4.80
C GLY A 94 18.64 16.92 5.26
N ARG A 95 18.08 16.63 6.45
CA ARG A 95 18.28 15.35 7.17
C ARG A 95 17.74 14.14 6.40
N ILE A 96 16.64 14.29 5.67
CA ILE A 96 16.03 13.20 4.90
C ILE A 96 16.91 12.81 3.70
N ASP A 97 17.41 13.76 2.90
CA ASP A 97 18.32 13.46 1.78
C ASP A 97 19.60 12.77 2.28
N LYS A 98 20.15 13.23 3.40
CA LYS A 98 21.30 12.58 4.05
C LYS A 98 20.99 11.14 4.46
N LEU A 99 19.82 10.89 5.05
CA LEU A 99 19.39 9.54 5.42
C LEU A 99 19.21 8.64 4.18
N VAL A 100 18.57 9.14 3.12
CA VAL A 100 18.38 8.40 1.87
C VAL A 100 19.72 8.00 1.27
N ARG A 101 20.68 8.93 1.17
CA ARG A 101 22.05 8.64 0.70
C ARG A 101 22.76 7.63 1.59
N GLN A 102 22.70 7.82 2.91
CA GLN A 102 23.34 6.92 3.88
C GLN A 102 22.82 5.48 3.76
N LEU A 103 21.53 5.31 3.44
CA LEU A 103 20.90 4.00 3.27
C LEU A 103 21.03 3.45 1.83
N GLY A 104 21.63 4.21 0.91
CA GLY A 104 21.93 3.77 -0.47
C GLY A 104 20.86 4.07 -1.51
N GLY A 105 19.95 5.02 -1.28
CA GLY A 105 18.78 5.25 -2.15
C GLY A 105 19.07 5.67 -3.60
N PHE A 106 20.24 6.22 -3.90
CA PHE A 106 20.61 6.62 -5.27
C PHE A 106 21.72 5.77 -5.89
N ASP A 107 22.48 5.07 -5.06
CA ASP A 107 23.74 4.42 -5.46
C ASP A 107 23.65 2.89 -5.47
N ALA A 108 22.54 2.32 -5.00
CA ALA A 108 22.30 0.88 -4.91
C ALA A 108 20.97 0.48 -5.58
N PRO A 109 20.78 -0.81 -5.92
CA PRO A 109 19.49 -1.33 -6.37
C PRO A 109 18.38 -1.02 -5.36
N ALA A 110 17.16 -0.78 -5.86
CA ALA A 110 16.01 -0.39 -5.05
C ALA A 110 15.76 -1.37 -3.88
N GLU A 111 15.92 -2.67 -4.12
CA GLU A 111 15.76 -3.74 -3.14
C GLU A 111 16.75 -3.64 -1.99
N VAL A 112 17.98 -3.21 -2.28
CA VAL A 112 19.01 -2.99 -1.25
C VAL A 112 18.64 -1.80 -0.38
N PHE A 113 18.21 -0.69 -1.00
CA PHE A 113 17.74 0.49 -0.25
C PHE A 113 16.51 0.16 0.62
N ILE A 114 15.50 -0.53 0.07
CA ILE A 114 14.31 -0.98 0.83
C ILE A 114 14.73 -1.83 2.04
N LYS A 115 15.62 -2.79 1.84
CA LYS A 115 16.15 -3.63 2.93
C LYS A 115 16.86 -2.81 3.99
N ASN A 116 17.64 -1.81 3.60
CA ASN A 116 18.34 -0.91 4.52
C ASN A 116 17.38 -0.01 5.30
N VAL A 117 16.30 0.48 4.67
CA VAL A 117 15.23 1.22 5.39
C VAL A 117 14.53 0.34 6.42
N PHE A 118 14.21 -0.92 6.09
CA PHE A 118 13.67 -1.85 7.09
C PHE A 118 14.66 -2.15 8.23
N ALA A 119 15.95 -2.29 7.92
CA ALA A 119 16.98 -2.44 8.95
C ALA A 119 17.10 -1.18 9.81
N HIS A 120 16.96 0.01 9.23
CA HIS A 120 16.97 1.27 9.95
C HIS A 120 15.85 1.33 10.99
N PHE A 121 14.60 1.02 10.60
CA PHE A 121 13.49 0.95 11.56
C PHE A 121 13.72 -0.09 12.66
N ARG A 122 14.26 -1.27 12.34
CA ARG A 122 14.52 -2.31 13.35
C ARG A 122 15.64 -1.97 14.34
N ASN A 123 16.66 -1.23 13.90
CA ASN A 123 17.90 -1.10 14.66
C ASN A 123 18.11 0.28 15.32
N ASN A 124 17.17 1.22 15.20
CA ASN A 124 17.34 2.60 15.67
C ASN A 124 16.23 3.06 16.62
N ASP A 125 15.77 2.16 17.50
CA ASP A 125 14.80 2.47 18.57
C ASP A 125 13.47 3.05 18.06
N PHE A 126 12.92 2.45 17.00
CA PHE A 126 11.55 2.75 16.59
C PHE A 126 10.55 1.89 17.36
N PHE A 127 9.47 2.52 17.86
CA PHE A 127 8.45 1.89 18.67
C PHE A 127 7.09 1.94 18.00
N TYR A 128 6.35 0.83 18.09
CA TYR A 128 4.96 0.78 17.64
C TYR A 128 4.02 1.12 18.80
N THR A 129 3.24 2.20 18.66
CA THR A 129 2.29 2.66 19.68
C THR A 129 1.06 3.29 19.06
N LEU A 130 -0.10 3.07 19.69
CA LEU A 130 -1.37 3.72 19.35
C LEU A 130 -1.49 5.14 19.96
N MET A 131 -0.54 5.53 20.80
CA MET A 131 -0.49 6.84 21.45
C MET A 131 0.86 7.55 21.16
N PRO A 132 1.18 7.84 19.89
CA PRO A 132 2.39 8.57 19.57
C PRO A 132 2.29 10.05 20.00
N PRO A 133 3.43 10.72 20.21
CA PRO A 133 3.43 12.16 20.44
C PRO A 133 2.92 12.91 19.19
N LEU A 134 2.51 14.16 19.38
CA LEU A 134 2.13 15.04 18.27
C LEU A 134 3.34 15.32 17.37
N MET A 135 3.16 15.11 16.06
CA MET A 135 4.26 15.17 15.09
C MET A 135 4.52 16.58 14.49
N GLY A 136 3.69 17.56 14.86
CA GLY A 136 3.85 18.97 14.49
C GLY A 136 3.77 19.23 12.97
N GLU A 137 4.47 20.26 12.50
CA GLU A 137 4.45 20.71 11.10
C GLU A 137 5.26 19.83 10.14
N LYS A 138 6.21 19.05 10.67
CA LYS A 138 7.14 18.21 9.89
C LYS A 138 7.01 16.74 10.26
N PRO A 139 5.85 16.11 10.05
CA PRO A 139 5.55 14.83 10.68
C PRO A 139 6.48 13.69 10.28
N ILE A 140 6.97 13.70 9.04
CA ILE A 140 7.93 12.70 8.56
C ILE A 140 9.30 12.88 9.23
N GLU A 141 9.81 14.11 9.33
CA GLU A 141 11.08 14.38 10.02
C GLU A 141 10.98 14.05 11.50
N THR A 142 9.93 14.50 12.17
CA THR A 142 9.70 14.25 13.59
C THR A 142 9.66 12.74 13.86
N PHE A 143 8.92 11.97 13.05
CA PHE A 143 8.87 10.52 13.21
C PHE A 143 10.22 9.84 12.98
N LEU A 144 10.92 10.17 11.88
CA LEU A 144 12.18 9.52 11.51
C LEU A 144 13.32 9.80 12.49
N PHE A 145 13.35 11.00 13.06
CA PHE A 145 14.56 11.47 13.74
C PHE A 145 14.40 11.77 15.22
N ASP A 146 13.22 12.18 15.65
CA ASP A 146 13.04 12.76 16.98
C ASP A 146 12.12 11.87 17.84
N ALA A 147 10.88 11.61 17.40
CA ALA A 147 9.90 10.84 18.14
C ALA A 147 10.13 9.33 18.05
N ARG A 148 10.41 8.80 16.85
CA ARG A 148 10.57 7.37 16.54
C ARG A 148 9.48 6.46 17.11
N ALA A 149 8.30 6.98 17.39
CA ALA A 149 7.17 6.24 17.93
C ALA A 149 5.93 6.55 17.11
N GLY A 150 5.22 5.53 16.65
CA GLY A 150 4.09 5.67 15.73
C GLY A 150 3.29 4.40 15.57
N PHE A 151 2.20 4.46 14.84
CA PHE A 151 1.44 3.29 14.36
C PHE A 151 1.59 3.13 12.85
N CYS A 152 0.92 2.14 12.26
CA CYS A 152 1.03 1.74 10.84
C CYS A 152 1.11 2.93 9.85
N GLY A 153 0.24 3.93 9.98
CA GLY A 153 0.25 5.12 9.12
C GLY A 153 1.55 5.92 9.16
N HIS A 154 2.22 6.03 10.31
CA HIS A 154 3.50 6.74 10.43
C HIS A 154 4.62 6.00 9.69
N TYR A 155 4.72 4.68 9.90
CA TYR A 155 5.72 3.84 9.24
C TYR A 155 5.50 3.80 7.72
N ALA A 156 4.26 3.56 7.27
CA ALA A 156 3.93 3.53 5.85
C ALA A 156 4.22 4.88 5.18
N SER A 157 3.82 6.00 5.82
CA SER A 157 4.08 7.34 5.29
C SER A 157 5.57 7.65 5.20
N ALA A 158 6.33 7.39 6.26
CA ALA A 158 7.77 7.65 6.28
C ALA A 158 8.51 6.77 5.26
N PHE A 159 8.15 5.49 5.15
CA PHE A 159 8.72 4.58 4.17
C PHE A 159 8.46 5.06 2.74
N VAL A 160 7.20 5.33 2.37
CA VAL A 160 6.83 5.83 1.03
C VAL A 160 7.54 7.14 0.73
N TYR A 161 7.65 8.02 1.72
CA TYR A 161 8.35 9.28 1.56
C TYR A 161 9.84 9.09 1.22
N LEU A 162 10.54 8.18 1.92
CA LEU A 162 11.92 7.84 1.64
C LEU A 162 12.11 7.24 0.25
N MET A 163 11.19 6.35 -0.18
CA MET A 163 11.20 5.79 -1.54
C MET A 163 11.07 6.88 -2.60
N ARG A 164 10.11 7.80 -2.43
CA ARG A 164 9.90 8.91 -3.37
C ARG A 164 11.07 9.87 -3.44
N VAL A 165 11.75 10.14 -2.32
CA VAL A 165 12.98 10.94 -2.31
C VAL A 165 14.11 10.23 -3.07
N ALA A 166 14.16 8.91 -3.00
CA ALA A 166 15.08 8.07 -3.76
C ALA A 166 14.65 7.86 -5.23
N GLU A 167 13.64 8.59 -5.72
CA GLU A 167 13.08 8.45 -7.08
C GLU A 167 12.48 7.06 -7.38
N ILE A 168 12.07 6.34 -6.34
CA ILE A 168 11.41 5.04 -6.45
C ILE A 168 9.88 5.25 -6.31
N PRO A 169 9.06 4.86 -7.30
CA PRO A 169 7.62 5.08 -7.26
C PRO A 169 6.98 4.25 -6.15
N ALA A 170 6.31 4.93 -5.22
CA ALA A 170 5.71 4.28 -4.06
C ALA A 170 4.39 4.93 -3.64
N ARG A 171 3.50 4.16 -3.03
CA ARG A 171 2.22 4.65 -2.49
C ARG A 171 1.85 3.96 -1.19
N ILE A 172 1.01 4.64 -0.42
CA ILE A 172 0.41 4.08 0.79
C ILE A 172 -0.86 3.33 0.38
N VAL A 173 -1.04 2.14 0.91
CA VAL A 173 -2.28 1.38 0.83
C VAL A 173 -2.91 1.36 2.21
N SER A 174 -4.21 1.62 2.26
CA SER A 174 -5.00 1.59 3.50
C SER A 174 -6.11 0.56 3.36
N GLY A 175 -6.28 -0.25 4.39
CA GLY A 175 -7.26 -1.32 4.41
C GLY A 175 -7.31 -1.97 5.79
N TYR A 176 -7.41 -3.29 5.80
CA TYR A 176 -7.45 -4.09 7.03
C TYR A 176 -6.45 -5.23 6.92
N GLN A 177 -5.83 -5.58 8.05
CA GLN A 177 -4.89 -6.69 8.13
C GLN A 177 -5.30 -7.66 9.24
N GLY A 178 -5.29 -8.95 8.90
CA GLY A 178 -5.66 -10.02 9.82
C GLY A 178 -7.17 -10.24 9.91
N GLY A 179 -7.66 -10.45 11.13
CA GLY A 179 -9.02 -10.87 11.42
C GLY A 179 -9.01 -12.04 12.40
N ILE A 180 -10.18 -12.37 12.95
CA ILE A 180 -10.34 -13.48 13.91
C ILE A 180 -11.21 -14.54 13.26
N PHE A 181 -10.73 -15.78 13.21
CA PHE A 181 -11.53 -16.89 12.72
C PHE A 181 -12.63 -17.24 13.73
N ASN A 182 -13.88 -17.20 13.28
CA ASN A 182 -15.04 -17.67 14.04
C ASN A 182 -15.30 -19.13 13.70
N GLU A 183 -14.91 -20.03 14.60
CA GLU A 183 -15.06 -21.48 14.41
C GLU A 183 -16.53 -21.92 14.29
N THR A 184 -17.43 -21.27 15.04
CA THR A 184 -18.86 -21.59 15.03
C THR A 184 -19.51 -21.24 13.69
N GLY A 185 -19.14 -20.09 13.11
CA GLY A 185 -19.71 -19.58 11.87
C GLY A 185 -18.93 -19.93 10.61
N GLY A 186 -17.69 -20.41 10.73
CA GLY A 186 -16.83 -20.75 9.60
C GLY A 186 -16.36 -19.55 8.77
N PHE A 187 -16.18 -18.36 9.38
CA PHE A 187 -15.77 -17.14 8.67
C PHE A 187 -14.68 -16.37 9.43
N ILE A 188 -13.95 -15.52 8.71
CA ILE A 188 -13.01 -14.57 9.32
C ILE A 188 -13.75 -13.25 9.57
N GLU A 189 -13.77 -12.82 10.82
CA GLU A 189 -14.30 -11.52 11.21
C GLU A 189 -13.20 -10.46 11.15
N VAL A 190 -13.44 -9.38 10.38
CA VAL A 190 -12.54 -8.23 10.28
C VAL A 190 -13.23 -7.01 10.89
N ARG A 191 -12.61 -6.41 11.92
CA ARG A 191 -13.17 -5.31 12.70
C ARG A 191 -12.47 -3.99 12.40
N GLN A 192 -13.06 -2.87 12.81
CA GLN A 192 -12.43 -1.54 12.73
C GLN A 192 -11.04 -1.48 13.40
N ALA A 193 -10.87 -2.25 14.49
CA ALA A 193 -9.58 -2.37 15.17
C ALA A 193 -8.47 -3.03 14.32
N ASN A 194 -8.83 -3.71 13.22
CA ASN A 194 -7.88 -4.30 12.27
C ASN A 194 -7.45 -3.34 11.16
N ALA A 195 -7.89 -2.07 11.20
CA ALA A 195 -7.49 -1.07 10.22
C ALA A 195 -5.96 -0.94 10.17
N HIS A 196 -5.42 -0.97 8.96
CA HIS A 196 -3.98 -1.00 8.74
C HIS A 196 -3.58 -0.19 7.51
N ALA A 197 -2.32 0.25 7.51
CA ALA A 197 -1.70 0.92 6.38
C ALA A 197 -0.34 0.29 6.11
N TRP A 198 -0.06 0.02 4.84
CA TRP A 198 1.22 -0.49 4.35
C TRP A 198 1.66 0.29 3.11
N ALA A 199 2.79 -0.09 2.53
CA ALA A 199 3.37 0.56 1.37
C ALA A 199 3.50 -0.42 0.21
N GLU A 200 3.30 0.09 -0.99
CA GLU A 200 3.66 -0.56 -2.26
C GLU A 200 4.76 0.23 -2.93
N VAL A 201 5.67 -0.49 -3.58
CA VAL A 201 6.78 0.08 -4.35
C VAL A 201 6.79 -0.60 -5.70
N TRP A 202 6.85 0.20 -6.77
CA TRP A 202 7.06 -0.33 -8.11
C TRP A 202 8.56 -0.40 -8.38
N ILE A 203 9.02 -1.57 -8.82
CA ILE A 203 10.42 -1.81 -9.20
C ILE A 203 10.38 -2.37 -10.63
N ALA A 204 11.22 -1.82 -11.50
CA ALA A 204 11.38 -2.37 -12.84
C ALA A 204 12.06 -3.75 -12.73
N ASP A 205 11.58 -4.74 -13.48
CA ASP A 205 12.28 -6.01 -13.59
C ASP A 205 13.73 -5.77 -14.01
N SER A 206 14.66 -6.18 -13.15
CA SER A 206 16.08 -6.29 -13.50
C SER A 206 16.27 -7.59 -14.27
N GLN A 207 15.89 -7.59 -15.56
CA GLN A 207 16.39 -8.61 -16.48
C GLN A 207 17.85 -8.35 -16.84
#